data_AF-A0A6L8I8L3-F1
#
_entry.id   AF-A0A6L8I8L3-F1
#
_cell.length_a   1.000
_cell.length_b   1.000
_cell.length_c   1.000
_cell.angle_alpha   90.00
_cell.angle_beta   90.00
_cell.angle_gamma   90.00
#
_symmetry.space_group_name_H-M   'P 1'
#
loop_
_entity.id
_entity.type
_entity.pdbx_description
1 polymer ?
#
loop_
_entity_poly.entity_id
_entity_poly.type
_entity_poly.pdbx_seq_one_letter_code
_entity_poly.pdbx_strand_id
1 'polypeptide(L)'
;MAAVHRLFAAYLFLVGLAVGAYFVISPLYAGQGNLADASDVWDILNWFMAVAAILLVLVTFVGTKSLADDASSWDRFVANGRFHIAVALLLGFLNNWFASQWGEGGFEPVAFLWVVIDIAMPMLAVTMAIKLWREPHAPFGARD
;
A
#
# COMPACT_ATOMS: atom_id res chain seq x y z
N MET A 1 -20.90 0.58 8.44
CA MET A 1 -19.57 0.74 9.07
C MET A 1 -18.76 -0.56 9.03
N ALA A 2 -19.09 -1.60 9.81
CA ALA A 2 -18.27 -2.83 9.88
C ALA A 2 -18.09 -3.57 8.54
N ALA A 3 -19.13 -3.66 7.70
CA ALA A 3 -19.04 -4.27 6.39
C ALA A 3 -18.05 -3.53 5.46
N VAL A 4 -18.01 -2.20 5.53
CA VAL A 4 -17.10 -1.36 4.74
C VAL A 4 -15.65 -1.53 5.22
N HIS A 5 -15.41 -1.56 6.53
CA HIS A 5 -14.08 -1.86 7.07
C HIS A 5 -13.57 -3.24 6.62
N ARG A 6 -14.44 -4.26 6.64
CA ARG A 6 -14.08 -5.61 6.16
C ARG A 6 -13.81 -5.63 4.66
N LEU A 7 -14.55 -4.86 3.87
CA LEU A 7 -14.29 -4.74 2.44
C LEU A 7 -12.93 -4.10 2.17
N PHE A 8 -12.61 -3.00 2.85
CA PHE A 8 -11.30 -2.36 2.73
C PHE A 8 -10.17 -3.24 3.22
N ALA A 9 -10.37 -3.97 4.32
CA ALA A 9 -9.41 -4.94 4.82
C ALA A 9 -9.17 -6.07 3.80
N ALA A 10 -10.23 -6.68 3.28
CA ALA A 10 -10.12 -7.73 2.27
C ALA A 10 -9.39 -7.22 1.02
N TYR A 11 -9.76 -6.03 0.54
CA TYR A 11 -9.14 -5.40 -0.61
C TYR A 11 -7.63 -5.20 -0.39
N LEU A 12 -7.25 -4.52 0.70
CA LEU A 12 -5.84 -4.26 1.02
C LEU A 12 -5.05 -5.56 1.21
N PHE A 13 -5.66 -6.58 1.82
CA PHE A 13 -5.02 -7.88 2.00
C PHE A 13 -4.77 -8.58 0.66
N LEU A 14 -5.78 -8.63 -0.21
CA LEU A 14 -5.68 -9.29 -1.51
C LEU A 14 -4.68 -8.59 -2.43
N VAL A 15 -4.73 -7.26 -2.51
CA VAL A 15 -3.77 -6.49 -3.33
C VAL A 15 -2.36 -6.63 -2.77
N GLY A 16 -2.17 -6.48 -1.46
CA GLY A 16 -0.85 -6.65 -0.84
C GLY A 16 -0.29 -8.05 -1.06
N LEU A 17 -1.10 -9.09 -0.93
CA LEU A 17 -0.66 -10.46 -1.19
C LEU A 17 -0.38 -10.72 -2.67
N ALA A 18 -1.20 -10.20 -3.58
CA ALA A 18 -1.00 -10.37 -5.02
C ALA A 18 0.28 -9.69 -5.50
N VAL A 19 0.51 -8.43 -5.11
CA VAL A 19 1.72 -7.69 -5.49
C VAL A 19 2.96 -8.31 -4.85
N GLY A 20 2.90 -8.62 -3.55
CA GLY A 20 4.03 -9.23 -2.85
C GLY A 20 4.39 -10.61 -3.42
N ALA A 21 3.38 -11.43 -3.73
CA ALA A 21 3.60 -12.72 -4.39
C ALA A 21 4.19 -12.52 -5.79
N TYR A 22 3.62 -11.62 -6.60
CA TYR A 22 4.13 -11.34 -7.94
C TYR A 22 5.58 -10.85 -7.92
N PHE A 23 5.93 -9.93 -7.02
CA PHE A 23 7.30 -9.41 -6.88
C PHE A 23 8.32 -10.49 -6.49
N VAL A 24 7.94 -11.44 -5.62
CA VAL A 24 8.82 -12.55 -5.22
C VAL A 24 8.90 -13.64 -6.29
N ILE A 25 7.78 -13.93 -6.95
CA ILE A 25 7.64 -15.02 -7.91
C ILE A 25 8.22 -14.63 -9.26
N SER A 26 7.96 -13.41 -9.76
CA SER A 26 8.33 -12.97 -11.10
C SER A 26 9.83 -13.18 -11.42
N PRO A 27 10.80 -12.84 -10.53
CA PRO A 27 12.21 -13.12 -10.77
C PRO A 27 12.55 -14.62 -10.92
N LEU A 28 11.79 -15.50 -10.26
CA LEU A 28 12.00 -16.96 -10.34
C LEU A 28 11.53 -17.55 -11.68
N TYR A 29 10.51 -16.94 -12.30
CA TYR A 29 9.94 -17.39 -13.57
C TYR A 29 10.49 -16.65 -14.80
N ALA A 30 11.00 -15.43 -14.63
CA ALA A 30 11.64 -14.65 -15.69
C ALA A 30 12.86 -15.34 -16.33
N GLY A 31 13.45 -16.33 -15.66
CA GLY A 31 14.51 -17.17 -16.21
C GLY A 31 14.06 -18.21 -17.24
N GLN A 32 12.76 -18.44 -17.44
CA GLN A 32 12.23 -19.55 -18.27
C GLN A 32 11.48 -19.13 -19.56
N GLY A 33 11.38 -17.83 -19.87
CA GLY A 33 10.85 -17.34 -21.14
C GLY A 33 9.58 -16.47 -21.01
N ASN A 34 9.49 -15.48 -21.89
CA ASN A 34 8.45 -14.45 -22.04
C ASN A 34 8.29 -13.43 -20.89
N LEU A 35 9.24 -12.49 -20.83
CA LEU A 35 9.09 -11.23 -20.09
C LEU A 35 7.97 -10.31 -20.61
N ALA A 36 7.44 -10.58 -21.82
CA ALA A 36 6.36 -9.79 -22.41
C ALA A 36 5.00 -10.02 -21.71
N ASP A 37 4.72 -11.25 -21.23
CA ASP A 37 3.46 -11.53 -20.52
C ASP A 37 3.49 -11.00 -19.06
N ALA A 38 4.69 -10.77 -18.53
CA ALA A 38 4.90 -10.19 -17.21
C ALA A 38 4.62 -8.68 -17.16
N SER A 39 4.65 -7.95 -18.30
CA SER A 39 4.28 -6.53 -18.30
C SER A 39 2.78 -6.32 -18.11
N ASP A 40 1.95 -7.15 -18.75
CA ASP A 40 0.48 -6.97 -18.74
C ASP A 40 -0.12 -7.19 -17.35
N VAL A 41 0.38 -8.19 -16.60
CA VAL A 41 -0.04 -8.42 -15.22
C VAL A 41 0.34 -7.25 -14.32
N TRP A 42 1.53 -6.68 -14.54
CA TRP A 42 2.02 -5.57 -13.74
C TRP A 42 1.20 -4.31 -13.97
N ASP A 43 0.80 -4.02 -15.21
CA ASP A 43 -0.07 -2.88 -15.54
C ASP A 43 -1.43 -2.98 -14.84
N ILE A 44 -2.01 -4.19 -14.74
CA ILE A 44 -3.26 -4.41 -14.01
C ILE A 44 -3.03 -4.22 -12.51
N LEU A 45 -2.01 -4.88 -11.94
CA LEU A 45 -1.71 -4.80 -10.49
C LEU A 45 -1.43 -3.36 -10.05
N ASN A 46 -0.80 -2.59 -10.92
CA ASN A 46 -0.59 -1.17 -10.76
C ASN A 46 -1.91 -0.46 -10.46
N TRP A 47 -2.99 -0.65 -11.23
CA TRP A 47 -4.26 0.05 -10.96
C TRP A 47 -4.85 -0.31 -9.60
N PHE A 48 -4.73 -1.58 -9.22
CA PHE A 48 -5.13 -2.03 -7.89
C PHE A 48 -4.25 -1.43 -6.78
N MET A 49 -2.94 -1.29 -7.00
CA MET A 49 -2.02 -0.61 -6.08
C MET A 49 -2.37 0.87 -5.92
N ALA A 50 -2.76 1.57 -6.99
CA ALA A 50 -3.15 2.97 -6.91
C ALA A 50 -4.30 3.17 -5.92
N VAL A 51 -5.35 2.35 -6.06
CA VAL A 51 -6.50 2.36 -5.15
C VAL A 51 -6.07 1.93 -3.74
N ALA A 52 -5.19 0.93 -3.60
CA ALA A 52 -4.69 0.49 -2.30
C ALA A 52 -3.87 1.59 -1.60
N ALA A 53 -3.05 2.34 -2.31
CA ALA A 53 -2.27 3.46 -1.79
C ALA A 53 -3.17 4.57 -1.25
N ILE A 54 -4.23 4.92 -1.99
CA ILE A 54 -5.23 5.90 -1.53
C ILE A 54 -5.93 5.39 -0.26
N LEU A 55 -6.38 4.13 -0.26
CA LEU A 55 -7.01 3.53 0.92
C LEU A 55 -6.07 3.47 2.12
N LEU A 56 -4.79 3.18 1.92
CA LEU A 56 -3.77 3.21 2.97
C LEU A 56 -3.65 4.59 3.59
N VAL A 57 -3.56 5.65 2.79
CA VAL A 57 -3.53 7.04 3.29
C VAL A 57 -4.80 7.35 4.09
N LEU A 58 -5.98 7.00 3.58
CA LEU A 58 -7.24 7.23 4.28
C LEU A 58 -7.32 6.47 5.61
N VAL A 59 -7.02 5.18 5.61
CA VAL A 59 -7.07 4.31 6.80
C VAL A 59 -6.07 4.76 7.86
N THR A 60 -4.84 5.10 7.46
CA THR A 60 -3.81 5.59 8.39
C THR A 60 -4.13 6.99 8.91
N PHE A 61 -4.70 7.87 8.08
CA PHE A 61 -5.16 9.20 8.49
C PHE A 61 -6.28 9.13 9.54
N VAL A 62 -7.33 8.37 9.24
CA VAL A 62 -8.43 8.13 10.20
C VAL A 62 -7.87 7.53 11.48
N GLY A 63 -6.91 6.62 11.37
CA GLY A 63 -6.26 6.02 12.52
C GLY A 63 -5.46 6.98 13.39
N THR A 64 -4.84 8.00 12.80
CA THR A 64 -4.21 9.09 13.55
C THR A 64 -5.24 9.97 14.24
N LYS A 65 -6.37 10.26 13.58
CA LYS A 65 -7.44 11.11 14.11
C LYS A 65 -8.27 10.42 15.19
N SER A 66 -8.28 9.09 15.24
CA SER A 66 -9.05 8.31 16.19
C SER A 66 -8.36 8.05 17.54
N LEU A 67 -7.11 8.47 17.71
CA LEU A 67 -6.40 8.30 18.97
C LEU A 67 -7.07 9.11 20.08
N ALA A 68 -7.25 8.47 21.25
CA ALA A 68 -7.76 9.14 22.45
C ALA A 68 -6.82 10.26 22.92
N ASP A 69 -7.35 11.23 23.67
CA ASP A 69 -6.58 12.37 24.16
C ASP A 69 -5.46 11.96 25.13
N ASP A 70 -5.65 10.86 25.86
CA ASP A 70 -4.68 10.26 26.78
C ASP A 70 -3.73 9.24 26.12
N ALA A 71 -3.81 9.03 24.81
CA ALA A 71 -2.92 8.12 24.09
C ALA A 71 -1.44 8.50 24.29
N SER A 72 -0.61 7.48 24.50
CA SER A 72 0.81 7.66 24.78
C SER A 72 1.54 8.35 23.62
N SER A 73 2.64 9.06 23.93
CA SER A 73 3.49 9.68 22.90
C SER A 73 3.99 8.66 21.87
N TRP A 74 4.22 7.42 22.29
CA TRP A 74 4.63 6.34 21.40
C TRP A 74 3.52 5.93 20.42
N ASP A 75 2.29 5.79 20.87
CA ASP A 75 1.16 5.43 20.00
C ASP A 75 0.89 6.51 18.96
N ARG A 76 0.99 7.78 19.37
CA ARG A 76 0.91 8.94 18.47
C ARG A 76 2.04 8.94 17.44
N PHE A 77 3.27 8.66 17.87
CA PHE A 77 4.42 8.55 16.96
C PHE A 77 4.22 7.43 15.92
N VAL A 78 3.79 6.24 16.35
CA VAL A 78 3.56 5.09 15.46
C VAL A 78 2.43 5.38 14.46
N ALA A 79 1.31 5.96 14.91
CA ALA A 79 0.20 6.31 14.02
C ALA A 79 0.60 7.37 12.98
N ASN A 80 1.25 8.44 13.43
CA ASN A 80 1.79 9.47 12.53
C ASN A 80 2.81 8.88 11.56
N GLY A 81 3.73 8.04 12.03
CA GLY A 81 4.72 7.39 11.19
C GLY A 81 4.07 6.58 10.06
N ARG A 82 3.06 5.75 10.38
CA ARG A 82 2.30 4.98 9.36
C ARG A 82 1.63 5.89 8.34
N PHE A 83 1.02 6.99 8.77
CA PHE A 83 0.38 7.95 7.88
C PHE A 83 1.39 8.62 6.93
N HIS A 84 2.51 9.13 7.46
CA HIS A 84 3.52 9.78 6.62
C HIS A 84 4.20 8.79 5.67
N ILE A 85 4.43 7.55 6.10
CA ILE A 85 4.93 6.49 5.21
C ILE A 85 3.91 6.21 4.10
N ALA A 86 2.62 6.08 4.42
CA ALA A 86 1.57 5.87 3.41
C ALA A 86 1.52 7.02 2.39
N VAL A 87 1.62 8.27 2.85
CA VAL A 87 1.68 9.45 1.97
C VAL A 87 2.92 9.44 1.09
N ALA A 88 4.10 9.16 1.66
CA ALA A 88 5.35 9.09 0.91
C ALA A 88 5.31 7.99 -0.16
N LEU A 89 4.74 6.82 0.17
CA LEU A 89 4.56 5.72 -0.79
C LEU A 89 3.57 6.08 -1.89
N LEU A 90 2.44 6.74 -1.57
CA LEU A 90 1.49 7.21 -2.57
C LEU A 90 2.14 8.22 -3.51
N LEU A 91 2.84 9.24 -2.98
CA LEU A 91 3.50 10.24 -3.80
C LEU A 91 4.62 9.64 -4.67
N GLY A 92 5.44 8.75 -4.09
CA GLY A 92 6.47 8.05 -4.84
C GLY A 92 5.90 7.19 -5.95
N PHE A 93 4.82 6.47 -5.67
CA PHE A 93 4.10 5.66 -6.64
C PHE A 93 3.52 6.50 -7.77
N LEU A 94 2.80 7.58 -7.44
CA LEU A 94 2.27 8.48 -8.46
C LEU A 94 3.40 9.06 -9.31
N ASN A 95 4.48 9.55 -8.70
CA ASN A 95 5.62 10.09 -9.43
C ASN A 95 6.15 9.07 -10.46
N ASN A 96 6.45 7.84 -10.02
CA ASN A 96 7.00 6.81 -10.89
C ASN A 96 5.98 6.31 -11.93
N TRP A 97 4.71 6.19 -11.56
CA TRP A 97 3.64 5.84 -12.48
C TRP A 97 3.52 6.87 -13.60
N PHE A 98 3.39 8.15 -13.23
CA PHE A 98 3.21 9.22 -14.19
C PHE A 98 4.44 9.31 -15.10
N ALA A 99 5.65 9.07 -14.57
CA ALA A 99 6.87 8.99 -15.36
C ALA A 99 6.85 7.84 -16.38
N SER A 100 6.37 6.65 -15.97
CA SER A 100 6.26 5.50 -16.88
C SER A 100 5.21 5.67 -17.99
N GLN A 101 4.14 6.42 -17.75
CA GLN A 101 3.03 6.58 -18.71
C GLN A 101 3.13 7.82 -19.60
N TRP A 102 3.74 8.90 -19.09
CA TRP A 102 3.76 10.21 -19.75
C TRP A 102 5.15 10.87 -19.74
N GLY A 103 6.20 10.11 -19.44
CA GLY A 103 7.58 10.60 -19.47
C GLY A 103 7.98 11.04 -20.88
N GLU A 104 8.05 12.35 -21.09
CA GLU A 104 8.76 12.98 -22.21
C GLU A 104 9.84 13.91 -21.66
N GLY A 105 10.98 14.03 -22.35
CA GLY A 105 11.97 15.07 -22.05
C GLY A 105 12.75 14.93 -20.73
N GLY A 106 12.97 13.71 -20.24
CA GLY A 106 13.85 13.45 -19.07
C GLY A 106 13.13 13.19 -17.75
N PHE A 107 11.79 13.07 -17.77
CA PHE A 107 11.02 12.57 -16.63
C PHE A 107 10.90 11.04 -16.71
N GLU A 108 11.97 10.35 -16.35
CA GLU A 108 12.07 8.88 -16.40
C GLU A 108 11.72 8.25 -15.04
N PRO A 109 11.10 7.06 -15.01
CA PRO A 109 10.82 6.34 -13.77
C PRO A 109 12.11 5.92 -13.06
N VAL A 110 12.13 6.07 -11.73
CA VAL A 110 13.28 5.69 -10.91
C VAL A 110 13.15 4.22 -10.50
N ALA A 111 13.98 3.34 -11.05
CA ALA A 111 13.90 1.89 -10.80
C ALA A 111 13.97 1.52 -9.30
N PHE A 112 14.85 2.17 -8.53
CA PHE A 112 14.96 1.94 -7.09
C PHE A 112 13.67 2.29 -6.34
N LEU A 113 12.96 3.34 -6.78
CA LEU A 113 11.71 3.76 -6.15
C LEU A 113 10.61 2.71 -6.36
N TRP A 114 10.54 2.07 -7.54
CA TRP A 114 9.64 0.95 -7.78
C TRP A 114 9.90 -0.20 -6.80
N VAL A 115 11.16 -0.61 -6.63
CA VAL A 115 11.52 -1.66 -5.65
C VAL A 115 11.07 -1.31 -4.23
N VAL A 116 11.25 -0.05 -3.81
CA VAL A 116 10.79 0.39 -2.48
C VAL A 116 9.27 0.30 -2.37
N ILE A 117 8.53 0.74 -3.39
CA ILE A 117 7.07 0.67 -3.43
C ILE A 117 6.58 -0.78 -3.37
N ASP A 118 7.16 -1.65 -4.21
CA ASP A 118 6.73 -3.04 -4.39
C ASP A 118 6.96 -3.91 -3.15
N ILE A 119 7.82 -3.45 -2.24
CA ILE A 119 8.04 -4.10 -0.94
C ILE A 119 7.20 -3.41 0.14
N ALA A 120 7.34 -2.10 0.28
CA ALA A 120 6.79 -1.37 1.42
C ALA A 120 5.26 -1.24 1.35
N MET A 121 4.70 -1.03 0.15
CA MET A 121 3.26 -0.85 -0.02
C MET A 121 2.48 -2.14 0.25
N PRO A 122 2.88 -3.32 -0.27
CA PRO A 122 2.27 -4.59 0.12
C PRO A 122 2.35 -4.91 1.61
N MET A 123 3.51 -4.68 2.22
CA MET A 123 3.68 -4.88 3.66
C MET A 123 2.74 -3.99 4.47
N LEU A 124 2.66 -2.70 4.12
CA LEU A 124 1.77 -1.77 4.78
C LEU A 124 0.29 -2.13 4.53
N ALA A 125 -0.07 -2.54 3.32
CA ALA A 125 -1.42 -2.99 2.96
C ALA A 125 -1.86 -4.20 3.80
N VAL A 126 -1.04 -5.26 3.85
CA VAL A 126 -1.34 -6.47 4.64
C VAL A 126 -1.43 -6.15 6.13
N THR A 127 -0.50 -5.37 6.67
CA THR A 127 -0.52 -5.02 8.11
C THR A 127 -1.74 -4.18 8.48
N MET A 128 -2.12 -3.21 7.66
CA MET A 128 -3.33 -2.39 7.89
C MET A 128 -4.61 -3.20 7.66
N ALA A 129 -4.63 -4.12 6.69
CA ALA A 129 -5.74 -5.03 6.49
C ALA A 129 -6.00 -5.92 7.71
N ILE A 130 -4.95 -6.54 8.26
CA ILE A 130 -5.07 -7.38 9.48
C ILE A 130 -5.60 -6.54 10.64
N LYS A 131 -5.12 -5.29 10.79
CA LYS A 131 -5.61 -4.38 11.83
C LYS A 131 -7.10 -4.07 11.65
N LEU A 132 -7.50 -3.62 10.46
CA LEU A 132 -8.91 -3.34 10.12
C LEU A 132 -9.82 -4.56 10.34
N TRP A 133 -9.35 -5.76 10.02
CA TRP A 133 -10.12 -6.99 10.16
C TRP A 133 -10.38 -7.36 11.63
N ARG A 134 -9.38 -7.13 12.49
CA ARG A 134 -9.46 -7.41 13.94
C ARG A 134 -10.25 -6.35 14.70
N GLU A 135 -10.24 -5.10 14.21
CA GLU A 135 -10.84 -3.94 14.88
C GLU A 135 -11.97 -3.31 14.05
N PRO A 136 -13.07 -4.03 13.71
CA PRO A 136 -14.09 -3.53 12.77
C PRO A 136 -14.96 -2.38 13.30
N HIS A 137 -14.91 -2.12 14.62
CA HIS A 137 -15.73 -1.13 15.33
C HIS A 137 -14.90 -0.11 16.13
N ALA A 138 -13.61 -0.34 16.33
CA ALA A 138 -12.79 0.59 17.08
C ALA A 138 -12.37 1.74 16.15
N PRO A 139 -12.49 3.01 16.59
CA PRO A 139 -11.62 4.05 16.09
C PRO A 139 -10.18 3.53 16.32
N PHE A 140 -9.42 3.33 15.26
CA PHE A 140 -8.15 2.59 15.30
C PHE A 140 -7.30 2.99 16.53
N GLY A 141 -7.02 2.03 17.41
CA GLY A 141 -6.19 2.29 18.61
C GLY A 141 -6.91 2.23 19.97
N ALA A 142 -8.23 2.03 20.02
CA ALA A 142 -8.85 1.62 21.28
C ALA A 142 -8.54 0.14 21.54
N ARG A 143 -7.63 -0.12 22.49
CA ARG A 143 -7.59 -1.40 23.19
C ARG A 143 -8.37 -1.24 24.48
N ASP A 144 -9.25 -2.19 24.74
CA ASP A 144 -9.85 -2.43 26.05
C ASP A 144 -8.77 -2.78 27.09
#